data_AF-A0A975KJU1-F1
#
_entry.id   AF-A0A975KJU1-F1
#
_cell.length_a   1.000
_cell.length_b   1.000
_cell.length_c   1.000
_cell.angle_alpha   90.00
_cell.angle_beta   90.00
_cell.angle_gamma   90.00
#
_symmetry.space_group_name_H-M   'P 1'
#
loop_
_entity.id
_entity.type
_entity.pdbx_description
1 polymer ?
#
loop_
_entity_poly.entity_id
_entity_poly.type
_entity_poly.pdbx_seq_one_letter_code
_entity_poly.pdbx_strand_id
1 'polypeptide(L)'
;MSKNDLKMIGNYGCYLDEDNVISFQIGDTPRASLLGPDPAFPLHADAGISEPRWQSIQGFQVCSRGYNNMKCEEITSDIKKNRLLPRLISKQIKMLYGHGPCVYIPKIIDGKLTKEWVDCPEITDWLNSWKQRGIECDHKEFAKAIIKNYYYFYDFFVKIRFTVGKDRGTVPIAGLEAMENKHCRLATTKKDVATDVVYYKDFKHIAVGRWGYGISTFRIYPKFNPAEVAKYKYAAISHHREKSVDDFYGVNETHQGTRAYIKGSNETADYINSFLRNSLAAKIHIVIPNAWIESKRTQISKLCDENKKLQKNGEKLMQYNGIDIGTEFRESTLIKFLQTELRKISSYLSGADNQGKAYATISFKNSQGEEERWKIETVDLKYKEYIDALIAYDKRADEVLLSSVGLDSSISSVSKDGVISKSGADAYYNYLIYIMSLSSEDEICSEPFNLAISVNFPELYAQGYRIGYYREVPARQEEVSPKNRLNTQQS
;
A
#
# COMPACT_ATOMS: atom_id res chain seq x y z
N MET A 1 -30.13 -48.27 1.16
CA MET A 1 -30.36 -47.00 1.89
C MET A 1 -29.05 -46.24 1.84
N SER A 2 -28.87 -45.32 0.89
CA SER A 2 -27.69 -44.45 0.89
C SER A 2 -27.77 -43.57 2.13
N LYS A 3 -26.65 -43.44 2.84
CA LYS A 3 -26.55 -42.62 4.05
C LYS A 3 -26.26 -41.19 3.60
N ASN A 4 -27.32 -40.41 3.40
CA ASN A 4 -27.18 -38.97 3.20
C ASN A 4 -26.92 -38.34 4.58
N ASP A 5 -25.76 -37.72 4.77
CA ASP A 5 -25.30 -37.21 6.06
C ASP A 5 -25.20 -35.68 5.98
N LEU A 6 -26.10 -34.97 6.67
CA LEU A 6 -26.08 -33.52 6.79
C LEU A 6 -25.46 -33.13 8.12
N LYS A 7 -24.31 -32.44 8.09
CA LYS A 7 -23.62 -31.94 9.29
C LYS A 7 -23.57 -30.43 9.31
N MET A 8 -23.99 -29.87 10.43
CA MET A 8 -24.01 -28.43 10.69
C MET A 8 -23.01 -28.08 11.79
N ILE A 9 -22.25 -27.00 11.59
CA ILE A 9 -21.44 -26.35 12.63
C ILE A 9 -21.76 -24.86 12.57
N GLY A 10 -22.64 -24.40 13.47
CA GLY A 10 -23.16 -23.03 13.45
C GLY A 10 -23.95 -22.75 12.17
N ASN A 11 -23.55 -21.70 11.43
CA ASN A 11 -24.16 -21.32 10.15
C ASN A 11 -23.56 -22.02 8.93
N TYR A 12 -22.58 -22.90 9.10
CA TYR A 12 -21.98 -23.69 8.03
C TYR A 12 -22.57 -25.10 8.00
N GLY A 13 -22.99 -25.54 6.81
CA GLY A 13 -23.50 -26.87 6.54
C GLY A 13 -22.66 -27.60 5.49
N CYS A 14 -22.53 -28.91 5.66
CA CYS A 14 -21.96 -29.80 4.66
C CYS A 14 -22.95 -30.95 4.43
N TYR A 15 -23.33 -31.12 3.16
CA TYR A 15 -24.14 -32.24 2.69
C TYR A 15 -23.24 -33.21 1.92
N LEU A 16 -23.28 -34.47 2.35
CA LEU A 16 -22.52 -35.57 1.76
C LEU A 16 -23.50 -36.63 1.25
N ASP A 17 -23.34 -36.98 -0.02
CA ASP A 17 -23.95 -38.14 -0.67
C ASP A 17 -22.86 -38.92 -1.43
N GLU A 18 -23.18 -40.11 -1.94
CA GLU A 18 -22.26 -41.02 -2.62
C GLU A 18 -21.51 -40.36 -3.80
N ASP A 19 -22.15 -39.38 -4.47
CA ASP A 19 -21.61 -38.72 -5.66
C ASP A 19 -21.29 -37.22 -5.48
N ASN A 20 -21.70 -36.60 -4.36
CA ASN A 20 -21.66 -35.14 -4.22
C ASN A 20 -21.20 -34.68 -2.83
N VAL A 21 -20.35 -33.66 -2.82
CA VAL A 21 -19.98 -32.90 -1.61
C VAL A 21 -20.39 -31.45 -1.81
N ILE A 22 -21.38 -30.99 -1.04
CA ILE A 22 -21.88 -29.61 -1.10
C ILE A 22 -21.68 -28.94 0.25
N SER A 23 -20.83 -27.91 0.29
CA SER A 23 -20.74 -27.00 1.44
C SER A 23 -21.60 -25.77 1.20
N PHE A 24 -22.39 -25.37 2.20
CA PHE A 24 -23.27 -24.20 2.13
C PHE A 24 -23.28 -23.42 3.45
N GLN A 25 -23.75 -22.18 3.41
CA GLN A 25 -23.88 -21.32 4.58
C GLN A 25 -25.29 -20.72 4.64
N ILE A 26 -25.88 -20.65 5.84
CA ILE A 26 -27.24 -20.13 6.07
C ILE A 26 -27.16 -18.85 6.92
N GLY A 27 -27.78 -17.76 6.46
CA GLY A 27 -27.95 -16.51 7.21
C GLY A 27 -27.66 -15.25 6.39
N ASP A 28 -28.03 -14.09 6.94
CA ASP A 28 -28.09 -12.79 6.24
C ASP A 28 -26.70 -12.16 5.99
N THR A 29 -25.63 -12.79 6.50
CA THR A 29 -24.23 -12.40 6.27
C THR A 29 -23.37 -13.64 6.01
N PRO A 30 -23.25 -14.11 4.76
CA PRO A 30 -22.34 -15.19 4.42
C PRO A 30 -20.89 -14.72 4.60
N ARG A 31 -20.07 -15.54 5.28
CA ARG A 31 -18.64 -15.30 5.49
C ARG A 31 -17.91 -16.00 4.34
N ALA A 32 -17.42 -15.20 3.39
CA ALA A 32 -16.69 -15.69 2.24
C ALA A 32 -15.35 -16.32 2.66
N SER A 33 -15.28 -17.66 2.60
CA SER A 33 -14.05 -18.45 2.47
C SER A 33 -13.03 -18.44 3.63
N LEU A 34 -12.18 -19.49 3.66
CA LEU A 34 -10.89 -19.53 4.39
C LEU A 34 -9.80 -18.74 3.64
N LEU A 35 -10.07 -18.31 2.41
CA LEU A 35 -9.24 -17.41 1.61
C LEU A 35 -9.69 -15.96 1.83
N GLY A 36 -8.74 -15.03 1.71
CA GLY A 36 -8.93 -13.61 2.05
C GLY A 36 -10.16 -12.97 1.39
N PRO A 37 -10.71 -11.89 2.00
CA PRO A 37 -11.97 -11.29 1.58
C PRO A 37 -11.93 -10.84 0.13
N ASP A 38 -13.07 -11.00 -0.55
CA ASP A 38 -13.36 -10.46 -1.87
C ASP A 38 -13.13 -8.93 -1.87
N PRO A 39 -12.30 -8.37 -2.77
CA PRO A 39 -12.05 -6.93 -2.85
C PRO A 39 -13.33 -6.10 -3.08
N ALA A 40 -14.35 -6.68 -3.72
CA ALA A 40 -15.61 -5.99 -4.01
C ALA A 40 -16.54 -5.90 -2.78
N PHE A 41 -16.33 -6.76 -1.79
CA PHE A 41 -17.06 -6.79 -0.53
C PHE A 41 -16.07 -6.92 0.62
N PRO A 42 -15.37 -5.83 0.99
CA PRO A 42 -14.60 -5.85 2.22
C PRO A 42 -15.58 -6.14 3.35
N LEU A 43 -15.51 -7.36 3.90
CA LEU A 43 -16.06 -7.64 5.21
C LEU A 43 -15.53 -6.53 6.11
N HIS A 44 -16.43 -5.66 6.58
CA HIS A 44 -16.16 -4.81 7.72
C HIS A 44 -15.85 -5.75 8.87
N ALA A 45 -14.58 -6.14 8.99
CA ALA A 45 -13.98 -6.67 10.19
C ALA A 45 -13.77 -5.53 11.21
N ASP A 46 -14.58 -4.48 11.15
CA ASP A 46 -14.91 -3.62 12.30
C ASP A 46 -15.87 -4.37 13.23
N ALA A 47 -15.59 -5.63 13.52
CA ALA A 47 -16.10 -6.26 14.73
C ALA A 47 -15.33 -5.67 15.92
N GLY A 48 -15.53 -4.37 16.17
CA GLY A 48 -15.81 -3.71 17.44
C GLY A 48 -15.01 -4.05 18.69
N ILE A 49 -13.86 -4.71 18.61
CA ILE A 49 -13.08 -5.05 19.79
C ILE A 49 -11.61 -4.70 19.52
N SER A 50 -11.24 -3.49 19.92
CA SER A 50 -9.85 -3.00 20.06
C SER A 50 -9.15 -3.67 21.26
N GLU A 51 -9.41 -4.96 21.50
CA GLU A 51 -8.74 -5.66 22.60
C GLU A 51 -7.43 -6.27 22.11
N PRO A 52 -6.34 -6.09 22.87
CA PRO A 52 -5.09 -6.76 22.65
C PRO A 52 -5.28 -8.28 22.57
N ARG A 53 -4.79 -8.90 21.49
CA ARG A 53 -4.77 -10.36 21.36
C ARG A 53 -3.47 -10.94 21.91
N TRP A 54 -3.55 -12.02 22.64
CA TRP A 54 -2.42 -12.60 23.36
C TRP A 54 -1.95 -13.91 22.74
N GLN A 55 -0.65 -14.16 22.79
CA GLN A 55 -0.02 -15.43 22.40
C GLN A 55 0.94 -15.89 23.50
N SER A 56 0.85 -17.16 23.90
CA SER A 56 1.77 -17.73 24.90
C SER A 56 2.99 -18.30 24.19
N ILE A 57 4.18 -17.74 24.45
CA ILE A 57 5.45 -18.14 23.84
C ILE A 57 6.50 -18.27 24.94
N GLN A 58 7.08 -19.46 25.10
CA GLN A 58 8.16 -19.72 26.07
C GLN A 58 7.81 -19.25 27.51
N GLY A 59 6.54 -19.34 27.91
CA GLY A 59 6.06 -18.89 29.21
C GLY A 59 5.77 -17.38 29.34
N PHE A 60 5.92 -16.62 28.26
CA PHE A 60 5.55 -15.21 28.17
C PHE A 60 4.22 -15.03 27.46
N GLN A 61 3.41 -14.09 27.93
CA GLN A 61 2.23 -13.61 27.20
C GLN A 61 2.65 -12.45 26.31
N VAL A 62 2.57 -12.66 25.01
CA VAL A 62 2.97 -11.72 23.97
C VAL A 62 1.75 -11.00 23.42
N CYS A 63 1.77 -9.68 23.45
CA CYS A 63 0.72 -8.84 22.89
C CYS A 63 0.89 -8.78 21.36
N SER A 64 -0.12 -9.26 20.64
CA SER A 64 -0.19 -9.19 19.18
C SER A 64 -0.26 -7.74 18.73
N ARG A 65 0.30 -7.48 17.54
CA ARG A 65 0.25 -6.15 16.92
C ARG A 65 -0.81 -6.12 15.84
N GLY A 66 -1.99 -5.62 16.21
CA GLY A 66 -3.22 -5.71 15.43
C GLY A 66 -3.90 -7.08 15.52
N TYR A 67 -5.11 -7.16 14.97
CA TYR A 67 -6.01 -8.32 15.10
C TYR A 67 -5.43 -9.66 14.62
N ASN A 68 -4.66 -9.64 13.55
CA ASN A 68 -4.01 -10.81 12.95
C ASN A 68 -2.50 -10.86 13.23
N ASN A 69 -1.99 -9.98 14.11
CA ASN A 69 -0.57 -9.82 14.40
C ASN A 69 0.31 -9.35 13.21
N MET A 70 -0.29 -8.87 12.11
CA MET A 70 0.39 -8.47 10.86
C MET A 70 0.25 -6.98 10.54
N LYS A 71 -0.10 -6.14 11.53
CA LYS A 71 -0.38 -4.71 11.30
C LYS A 71 0.80 -3.96 10.67
N CYS A 72 2.04 -4.29 11.05
CA CYS A 72 3.24 -3.65 10.46
C CYS A 72 3.34 -3.94 8.95
N GLU A 73 3.10 -5.18 8.56
CA GLU A 73 3.12 -5.64 7.18
C GLU A 73 1.99 -5.00 6.37
N GLU A 74 0.79 -4.90 6.94
CA GLU A 74 -0.35 -4.20 6.33
C GLU A 74 -0.02 -2.74 6.06
N ILE A 75 0.43 -1.99 7.07
CA ILE A 75 0.83 -0.58 6.94
C ILE A 75 1.92 -0.44 5.86
N THR A 76 2.93 -1.30 5.91
CA THR A 76 4.04 -1.27 4.94
C THR A 76 3.55 -1.51 3.51
N SER A 77 2.64 -2.47 3.32
CA SER A 77 2.06 -2.79 2.01
C SER A 77 1.20 -1.64 1.49
N ASP A 78 0.28 -1.13 2.31
CA ASP A 78 -0.62 -0.04 1.98
C ASP A 78 0.16 1.22 1.54
N ILE A 79 1.20 1.60 2.32
CA ILE A 79 2.06 2.75 2.01
C ILE A 79 2.90 2.49 0.75
N LYS A 80 3.55 1.33 0.61
CA LYS A 80 4.46 1.07 -0.53
C LYS A 80 3.75 0.93 -1.87
N LYS A 81 2.51 0.44 -1.87
CA LYS A 81 1.67 0.36 -3.07
C LYS A 81 1.13 1.72 -3.50
N ASN A 82 1.09 2.69 -2.58
CA ASN A 82 0.60 4.02 -2.88
C ASN A 82 1.62 4.84 -3.66
N ARG A 83 1.14 5.53 -4.71
CA ARG A 83 1.99 6.32 -5.61
C ARG A 83 2.59 7.56 -4.94
N LEU A 84 1.94 8.11 -3.92
CA LEU A 84 2.29 9.39 -3.33
C LEU A 84 2.92 9.27 -1.93
N LEU A 85 2.34 8.44 -1.05
CA LEU A 85 2.74 8.33 0.36
C LEU A 85 4.23 8.05 0.60
N PRO A 86 4.92 7.15 -0.14
CA PRO A 86 6.35 6.92 0.06
C PRO A 86 7.19 8.19 -0.08
N ARG A 87 6.81 9.07 -1.03
CA ARG A 87 7.49 10.35 -1.26
C ARG A 87 7.15 11.37 -0.19
N LEU A 88 5.90 11.43 0.26
CA LEU A 88 5.49 12.31 1.36
C LEU A 88 6.20 11.95 2.66
N ILE A 89 6.16 10.68 3.06
CA ILE A 89 6.85 10.20 4.27
C ILE A 89 8.36 10.43 4.15
N SER A 90 8.97 10.17 2.99
CA SER A 90 10.39 10.49 2.76
C SER A 90 10.69 11.98 2.98
N LYS A 91 9.75 12.87 2.64
CA LYS A 91 9.89 14.31 2.87
C LYS A 91 9.79 14.66 4.36
N GLN A 92 8.83 14.09 5.08
CA GLN A 92 8.71 14.27 6.54
C GLN A 92 9.99 13.79 7.26
N ILE A 93 10.52 12.63 6.86
CA ILE A 93 11.79 12.09 7.37
C ILE A 93 12.93 13.09 7.15
N LYS A 94 13.07 13.64 5.94
CA LYS A 94 14.13 14.61 5.61
C LYS A 94 14.00 15.91 6.39
N MET A 95 12.78 16.43 6.52
CA MET A 95 12.49 17.66 7.26
C MET A 95 12.77 17.51 8.75
N LEU A 96 12.43 16.35 9.35
CA LEU A 96 12.78 16.06 10.74
C LEU A 96 14.28 15.86 10.91
N TYR A 97 14.92 15.08 10.04
CA TYR A 97 16.35 14.78 10.14
C TYR A 97 17.22 16.04 10.02
N GLY A 98 16.87 16.95 9.10
CA GLY A 98 17.66 18.17 8.87
C GLY A 98 19.11 17.85 8.51
N HIS A 99 20.03 18.34 9.34
CA HIS A 99 21.47 18.06 9.24
C HIS A 99 21.92 16.84 10.07
N GLY A 100 21.02 16.27 10.87
CA GLY A 100 21.25 15.08 11.67
C GLY A 100 21.28 15.36 13.18
N PRO A 101 21.58 14.31 13.98
CA PRO A 101 21.65 14.43 15.43
C PRO A 101 22.86 15.29 15.85
N CYS A 102 22.61 16.30 16.67
CA CYS A 102 23.62 17.19 17.24
C CYS A 102 23.39 17.38 18.73
N VAL A 103 24.44 17.75 19.46
CA VAL A 103 24.38 18.01 20.89
C VAL A 103 23.87 19.44 21.14
N TYR A 104 22.97 19.61 22.10
CA TYR A 104 22.45 20.90 22.51
C TYR A 104 22.24 20.98 24.02
N ILE A 105 22.14 22.21 24.52
CA ILE A 105 21.69 22.52 25.87
C ILE A 105 20.41 23.36 25.77
N PRO A 106 19.30 22.97 26.42
CA PRO A 106 18.11 23.80 26.49
C PRO A 106 18.40 25.11 27.23
N LYS A 107 18.09 26.25 26.62
CA LYS A 107 18.19 27.59 27.23
C LYS A 107 16.91 28.37 27.06
N ILE A 108 16.59 29.19 28.06
CA ILE A 108 15.51 30.17 27.95
C ILE A 108 16.15 31.50 27.54
N ILE A 109 15.83 31.96 26.33
CA ILE A 109 16.28 33.25 25.79
C ILE A 109 15.01 34.04 25.49
N ASP A 110 14.89 35.26 26.05
CA ASP A 110 13.71 36.13 25.90
C ASP A 110 12.37 35.43 26.23
N GLY A 111 12.37 34.60 27.27
CA GLY A 111 11.19 33.84 27.71
C GLY A 111 10.80 32.67 26.81
N LYS A 112 11.58 32.34 25.77
CA LYS A 112 11.34 31.21 24.87
C LYS A 112 12.36 30.10 25.10
N LEU A 113 11.89 28.86 25.11
CA LEU A 113 12.75 27.69 25.14
C LEU A 113 13.45 27.55 23.79
N THR A 114 14.78 27.49 23.80
CA THR A 114 15.64 27.41 22.63
C THR A 114 16.69 26.32 22.83
N LYS A 115 17.16 25.73 21.73
CA LYS A 115 18.26 24.77 21.72
C LYS A 115 19.55 25.51 21.37
N GLU A 116 20.46 25.64 22.32
CA GLU A 116 21.82 26.11 22.03
C GLU A 116 22.66 24.91 21.59
N TRP A 117 23.03 24.87 20.31
CA TRP A 117 23.83 23.80 19.75
C TRP A 117 25.30 23.98 20.16
N VAL A 118 25.87 22.95 20.78
CA VAL A 118 27.21 23.00 21.36
C VAL A 118 28.03 21.82 20.88
N ASP A 119 29.34 22.01 20.79
CA ASP A 119 30.25 20.89 20.64
C ASP A 119 30.49 20.22 22.00
N CYS A 120 30.51 18.89 22.00
CA CYS A 120 30.78 18.07 23.17
C CYS A 120 31.60 16.86 22.73
N PRO A 121 32.95 16.96 22.75
CA PRO A 121 33.83 15.91 22.24
C PRO A 121 33.54 14.53 22.82
N GLU A 122 33.23 14.44 24.12
CA GLU A 122 32.94 13.17 24.80
C GLU A 122 31.74 12.42 24.19
N ILE A 123 30.64 13.14 23.92
CA ILE A 123 29.44 12.56 23.31
C ILE A 123 29.68 12.31 21.81
N THR A 124 30.32 13.25 21.12
CA THR A 124 30.63 13.16 19.69
C THR A 124 31.54 11.98 19.38
N ASP A 125 32.59 11.77 20.17
CA ASP A 125 33.52 10.65 20.03
C ASP A 125 32.83 9.31 20.29
N TRP A 126 31.93 9.27 21.30
CA TRP A 126 31.10 8.08 21.52
C TRP A 126 30.23 7.76 20.31
N LEU A 127 29.52 8.73 19.75
CA LEU A 127 28.69 8.55 18.55
C LEU A 127 29.51 8.06 17.34
N ASN A 128 30.72 8.61 17.16
CA ASN A 128 31.61 8.25 16.06
C ASN A 128 32.25 6.87 16.23
N SER A 129 32.32 6.35 17.46
CA SER A 129 32.97 5.07 17.77
C SER A 129 32.10 3.81 17.51
N TRP A 130 30.82 3.95 17.19
CA TRP A 130 29.88 2.81 17.11
C TRP A 130 30.34 1.68 16.17
N LYS A 131 30.77 2.01 14.95
CA LYS A 131 31.26 1.01 13.98
C LYS A 131 32.49 0.27 14.50
N GLN A 132 33.42 0.99 15.14
CA GLN A 132 34.62 0.39 15.75
C GLN A 132 34.28 -0.52 16.94
N ARG A 133 33.15 -0.27 17.62
CA ARG A 133 32.61 -1.09 18.71
C ARG A 133 31.76 -2.27 18.21
N GLY A 134 31.73 -2.53 16.90
CA GLY A 134 31.03 -3.65 16.29
C GLY A 134 29.52 -3.46 16.16
N ILE A 135 29.05 -2.21 16.15
CA ILE A 135 27.66 -1.87 15.79
C ILE A 135 27.57 -1.78 14.27
N GLU A 136 26.52 -2.38 13.69
CA GLU A 136 26.35 -2.48 12.23
C GLU A 136 26.27 -1.11 11.54
N CYS A 137 25.49 -0.19 12.12
CA CYS A 137 25.26 1.14 11.57
C CYS A 137 25.91 2.22 12.43
N ASP A 138 26.24 3.36 11.81
CA ASP A 138 26.61 4.55 12.57
C ASP A 138 25.38 5.28 13.12
N HIS A 139 25.62 6.27 13.98
CA HIS A 139 24.56 7.03 14.64
C HIS A 139 23.65 7.82 13.67
N LYS A 140 24.15 8.19 12.47
CA LYS A 140 23.35 8.92 11.47
C LYS A 140 22.44 7.98 10.70
N GLU A 141 22.95 6.81 10.32
CA GLU A 141 22.16 5.72 9.72
C GLU A 141 21.07 5.25 10.69
N PHE A 142 21.43 5.04 11.96
CA PHE A 142 20.49 4.71 13.03
C PHE A 142 19.40 5.78 13.19
N ALA A 143 19.77 7.07 13.25
CA ALA A 143 18.83 8.17 13.35
C ALA A 143 17.80 8.17 12.20
N LYS A 144 18.25 7.98 10.96
CA LYS A 144 17.34 7.90 9.80
C LYS A 144 16.41 6.70 9.88
N ALA A 145 16.89 5.57 10.37
CA ALA A 145 16.10 4.35 10.53
C ALA A 145 14.98 4.52 11.56
N ILE A 146 15.28 5.10 12.74
CA ILE A 146 14.25 5.31 13.77
C ILE A 146 13.22 6.36 13.36
N ILE A 147 13.64 7.46 12.70
CA ILE A 147 12.70 8.45 12.17
C ILE A 147 11.77 7.81 11.13
N LYS A 148 12.33 6.96 10.25
CA LYS A 148 11.53 6.23 9.27
C LYS A 148 10.53 5.30 9.94
N ASN A 149 10.95 4.54 10.94
CA ASN A 149 10.05 3.64 11.67
C ASN A 149 8.96 4.43 12.41
N TYR A 150 9.29 5.57 13.02
CA TYR A 150 8.33 6.47 13.63
C TYR A 150 7.27 6.94 12.62
N TYR A 151 7.64 7.49 11.46
CA TYR A 151 6.62 7.95 10.50
C TYR A 151 5.79 6.82 9.87
N TYR A 152 6.29 5.59 9.84
CA TYR A 152 5.49 4.45 9.41
C TYR A 152 4.53 3.96 10.49
N PHE A 153 4.99 3.87 11.73
CA PHE A 153 4.33 3.07 12.76
C PHE A 153 3.95 3.84 14.04
N TYR A 154 4.43 5.08 14.20
CA TYR A 154 4.34 5.92 15.40
C TYR A 154 4.97 5.28 16.65
N ASP A 155 5.74 4.22 16.45
CA ASP A 155 6.64 3.64 17.43
C ASP A 155 7.88 3.07 16.75
N PHE A 156 8.86 2.70 17.56
CA PHE A 156 10.01 1.93 17.12
C PHE A 156 10.70 1.25 18.31
N PHE A 157 11.51 0.24 17.99
CA PHE A 157 12.27 -0.52 18.95
C PHE A 157 13.76 -0.28 18.73
N VAL A 158 14.50 -0.13 19.82
CA VAL A 158 15.95 0.09 19.78
C VAL A 158 16.60 -0.98 20.63
N LYS A 159 17.53 -1.72 20.03
CA LYS A 159 18.37 -2.67 20.75
C LYS A 159 19.61 -1.95 21.25
N ILE A 160 19.72 -1.85 22.56
CA ILE A 160 20.83 -1.22 23.26
C ILE A 160 21.92 -2.27 23.46
N ARG A 161 23.12 -2.00 22.96
CA ARG A 161 24.29 -2.89 23.07
C ARG A 161 25.16 -2.42 24.22
N PHE A 162 25.50 -3.32 25.14
CA PHE A 162 26.33 -3.00 26.30
C PHE A 162 27.79 -3.40 26.07
N THR A 163 28.71 -2.60 26.62
CA THR A 163 30.14 -2.89 26.65
C THR A 163 30.42 -4.08 27.58
N VAL A 164 31.22 -5.04 27.12
CA VAL A 164 31.69 -6.14 27.97
C VAL A 164 32.65 -5.58 29.01
N GLY A 165 32.41 -5.84 30.29
CA GLY A 165 33.24 -5.30 31.38
C GLY A 165 32.90 -3.86 31.77
N LYS A 166 31.69 -3.39 31.47
CA LYS A 166 31.15 -2.07 31.88
C LYS A 166 31.31 -1.75 33.38
N ASP A 167 31.36 -2.77 34.23
CA ASP A 167 31.56 -2.61 35.68
C ASP A 167 32.99 -2.16 36.06
N ARG A 168 33.89 -1.98 35.08
CA ARG A 168 35.29 -1.57 35.27
C ARG A 168 35.55 -0.11 34.84
N GLY A 169 34.55 0.76 34.89
CA GLY A 169 34.69 2.18 34.57
C GLY A 169 34.74 2.52 33.07
N THR A 170 34.25 1.61 32.21
CA THR A 170 34.08 1.89 30.78
C THR A 170 32.66 2.37 30.50
N VAL A 171 32.49 3.09 29.38
CA VAL A 171 31.19 3.59 28.93
C VAL A 171 30.19 2.42 28.80
N PRO A 172 29.10 2.36 29.60
CA PRO A 172 28.28 1.14 29.70
C PRO A 172 27.57 0.74 28.40
N ILE A 173 27.05 1.70 27.65
CA ILE A 173 26.38 1.46 26.37
C ILE A 173 27.39 1.66 25.23
N ALA A 174 27.60 0.59 24.47
CA ALA A 174 28.50 0.57 23.32
C ALA A 174 27.91 1.30 22.10
N GLY A 175 26.60 1.17 21.88
CA GLY A 175 25.87 1.83 20.80
C GLY A 175 24.43 1.30 20.68
N LEU A 176 23.70 1.79 19.68
CA LEU A 176 22.27 1.51 19.47
C LEU A 176 22.03 0.89 18.09
N GLU A 177 21.10 -0.07 18.03
CA GLU A 177 20.68 -0.73 16.80
C GLU A 177 19.17 -0.52 16.61
N ALA A 178 18.77 -0.01 15.44
CA ALA A 178 17.35 0.10 15.09
C ALA A 178 16.79 -1.29 14.80
N MET A 179 15.65 -1.63 15.40
CA MET A 179 14.99 -2.91 15.20
C MET A 179 13.81 -2.74 14.25
N GLU A 180 13.62 -3.72 13.37
CA GLU A 180 12.44 -3.82 12.49
C GLU A 180 11.17 -4.05 13.31
N ASN A 181 10.22 -3.10 13.27
CA ASN A 181 8.97 -3.15 14.05
C ASN A 181 8.18 -4.45 13.82
N LYS A 182 8.16 -4.96 12.58
CA LYS A 182 7.46 -6.20 12.23
C LYS A 182 7.95 -7.41 13.03
N HIS A 183 9.20 -7.40 13.50
CA HIS A 183 9.77 -8.52 14.27
C HIS A 183 9.56 -8.41 15.78
N CYS A 184 9.22 -7.24 16.31
CA CYS A 184 9.21 -6.97 17.75
C CYS A 184 7.78 -6.98 18.31
N ARG A 185 7.57 -7.63 19.46
CA ARG A 185 6.31 -7.60 20.21
C ARG A 185 6.55 -7.41 21.70
N LEU A 186 5.70 -6.64 22.35
CA LEU A 186 5.64 -6.45 23.79
C LEU A 186 5.24 -7.76 24.47
N ALA A 187 5.95 -8.13 25.53
CA ALA A 187 5.74 -9.38 26.25
C ALA A 187 5.75 -9.16 27.77
N THR A 188 4.89 -9.90 28.46
CA THR A 188 4.77 -9.90 29.92
C THR A 188 4.85 -11.33 30.47
N THR A 189 5.22 -11.45 31.74
CA THR A 189 5.19 -12.71 32.50
C THR A 189 3.90 -12.87 33.31
N LYS A 190 2.97 -11.90 33.20
CA LYS A 190 1.65 -11.98 33.83
C LYS A 190 0.90 -13.18 33.25
N LYS A 191 0.37 -14.04 34.12
CA LYS A 191 -0.30 -15.28 33.71
C LYS A 191 -1.72 -15.04 33.21
N ASP A 192 -2.47 -14.21 33.92
CA ASP A 192 -3.81 -13.82 33.52
C ASP A 192 -3.76 -12.47 32.80
N VAL A 193 -3.88 -12.54 31.48
CA VAL A 193 -4.00 -11.38 30.58
C VAL A 193 -5.40 -11.31 29.96
N ALA A 194 -6.29 -12.23 30.33
CA ALA A 194 -7.63 -12.34 29.78
C ALA A 194 -8.67 -11.64 30.66
N THR A 195 -8.51 -11.72 31.99
CA THR A 195 -9.46 -11.11 32.93
C THR A 195 -8.88 -9.93 33.70
N ASP A 196 -7.56 -9.91 33.89
CA ASP A 196 -6.89 -8.86 34.65
C ASP A 196 -6.42 -7.72 33.72
N VAL A 197 -6.49 -6.49 34.23
CA VAL A 197 -6.08 -5.29 33.48
C VAL A 197 -4.57 -5.31 33.29
N VAL A 198 -4.13 -5.24 32.04
CA VAL A 198 -2.71 -5.14 31.69
C VAL A 198 -2.34 -3.68 31.46
N TYR A 199 -1.31 -3.21 32.16
CA TYR A 199 -0.78 -1.87 31.97
C TYR A 199 0.53 -1.91 31.16
N TYR A 200 0.87 -0.81 30.51
CA TYR A 200 2.11 -0.72 29.71
C TYR A 200 3.39 -1.04 30.52
N LYS A 201 3.39 -0.77 31.84
CA LYS A 201 4.49 -1.09 32.76
C LYS A 201 4.68 -2.59 33.00
N ASP A 202 3.66 -3.40 32.73
CA ASP A 202 3.70 -4.86 32.93
C ASP A 202 4.50 -5.56 31.81
N PHE A 203 4.72 -4.87 30.69
CA PHE A 203 5.62 -5.34 29.64
C PHE A 203 7.07 -5.10 30.04
N LYS A 204 7.69 -6.12 30.60
CA LYS A 204 9.11 -6.14 30.99
C LYS A 204 10.02 -6.82 29.96
N HIS A 205 9.45 -7.34 28.87
CA HIS A 205 10.17 -8.11 27.87
C HIS A 205 9.72 -7.74 26.45
N ILE A 206 10.60 -7.93 25.48
CA ILE A 206 10.33 -7.80 24.06
C ILE A 206 10.61 -9.15 23.39
N ALA A 207 9.58 -9.73 22.78
CA ALA A 207 9.72 -10.92 21.94
C ALA A 207 10.12 -10.50 20.53
N VAL A 208 11.19 -11.11 20.01
CA VAL A 208 11.75 -10.84 18.68
C VAL A 208 11.74 -12.12 17.86
N GLY A 209 11.11 -12.08 16.69
CA GLY A 209 11.05 -13.22 15.77
C GLY A 209 10.31 -12.88 14.48
N ARG A 210 10.12 -13.87 13.63
CA ARG A 210 9.28 -13.75 12.42
C ARG A 210 7.85 -14.12 12.79
N TRP A 211 6.89 -13.22 12.58
CA TRP A 211 5.50 -13.44 13.01
C TRP A 211 4.59 -13.95 11.90
N GLY A 212 4.96 -13.73 10.63
CA GLY A 212 4.18 -14.17 9.46
C GLY A 212 4.41 -15.64 9.03
N TYR A 213 5.24 -16.41 9.74
CA TYR A 213 5.57 -17.80 9.38
C TYR A 213 5.32 -18.73 10.58
N GLY A 214 4.53 -19.79 10.38
CA GLY A 214 4.00 -20.64 11.47
C GLY A 214 5.05 -21.43 12.28
N ILE A 215 6.29 -21.55 11.78
CA ILE A 215 7.40 -22.19 12.48
C ILE A 215 8.53 -21.16 12.61
N SER A 216 8.48 -20.34 13.66
CA SER A 216 9.47 -19.29 13.89
C SER A 216 10.14 -19.45 15.25
N THR A 217 11.45 -19.19 15.30
CA THR A 217 12.19 -19.11 16.56
C THR A 217 12.07 -17.72 17.14
N PHE A 218 11.69 -17.64 18.41
CA PHE A 218 11.53 -16.39 19.14
C PHE A 218 12.65 -16.23 20.16
N ARG A 219 13.21 -15.02 20.22
CA ARG A 219 14.16 -14.60 21.26
C ARG A 219 13.46 -13.59 22.17
N ILE A 220 13.59 -13.78 23.48
CA ILE A 220 13.04 -12.85 24.46
C ILE A 220 14.18 -11.99 25.00
N TYR A 221 14.05 -10.68 24.84
CA TYR A 221 14.98 -9.69 25.39
C TYR A 221 14.31 -8.97 26.58
N PRO A 222 15.06 -8.59 27.62
CA PRO A 222 14.53 -7.68 28.62
C PRO A 222 14.22 -6.33 27.96
N LYS A 223 13.08 -5.75 28.34
CA LYS A 223 12.77 -4.36 27.98
C LYS A 223 13.68 -3.46 28.80
N PHE A 224 14.36 -2.52 28.14
CA PHE A 224 15.34 -1.67 28.80
C PHE A 224 14.69 -0.75 29.85
N ASN A 225 15.33 -0.68 31.00
CA ASN A 225 15.05 0.23 32.10
C ASN A 225 16.38 0.83 32.60
N PRO A 226 16.55 2.17 32.60
CA PRO A 226 17.75 2.83 33.11
C PRO A 226 18.15 2.40 34.53
N ALA A 227 17.18 2.10 35.39
CA ALA A 227 17.44 1.66 36.77
C ALA A 227 18.06 0.25 36.87
N GLU A 228 18.01 -0.53 35.79
CA GLU A 228 18.47 -1.92 35.76
C GLU A 228 19.71 -2.13 34.89
N VAL A 229 20.41 -1.05 34.51
CA VAL A 229 21.59 -1.10 33.63
C VAL A 229 22.58 -2.18 34.07
N ALA A 230 22.90 -2.28 35.36
CA ALA A 230 23.83 -3.28 35.90
C ALA A 230 23.43 -4.75 35.58
N LYS A 231 22.13 -5.04 35.42
CA LYS A 231 21.62 -6.41 35.17
C LYS A 231 21.80 -6.87 33.72
N TYR A 232 21.95 -5.94 32.77
CA TYR A 232 22.00 -6.28 31.34
C TYR A 232 23.38 -6.73 30.89
N LYS A 233 23.56 -8.01 30.59
CA LYS A 233 24.89 -8.53 30.21
C LYS A 233 25.36 -8.08 28.81
N TYR A 234 24.49 -8.19 27.81
CA TYR A 234 24.87 -7.95 26.40
C TYR A 234 23.94 -7.00 25.67
N ALA A 235 22.62 -7.15 25.85
CA ALA A 235 21.64 -6.31 25.18
C ALA A 235 20.32 -6.25 25.95
N ALA A 236 19.61 -5.14 25.77
CA ALA A 236 18.22 -4.94 26.14
C ALA A 236 17.51 -4.18 25.01
N ILE A 237 16.19 -4.22 24.95
CA ILE A 237 15.43 -3.51 23.90
C ILE A 237 14.55 -2.44 24.54
N SER A 238 14.71 -1.19 24.13
CA SER A 238 13.75 -0.12 24.46
C SER A 238 12.65 -0.03 23.41
N HIS A 239 11.50 0.48 23.82
CA HIS A 239 10.34 0.75 22.96
C HIS A 239 9.93 2.20 23.15
N HIS A 240 9.93 2.94 22.06
CA HIS A 240 9.65 4.37 21.99
C HIS A 240 8.39 4.57 21.14
N ARG A 241 7.45 5.39 21.60
CA ARG A 241 6.15 5.54 20.93
C ARG A 241 5.52 6.90 21.17
N GLU A 242 4.80 7.38 20.16
CA GLU A 242 3.66 8.26 20.37
C GLU A 242 2.53 7.40 20.96
N LYS A 243 1.96 7.80 22.10
CA LYS A 243 0.91 7.02 22.73
C LYS A 243 -0.40 7.20 21.96
N SER A 244 -0.84 6.13 21.29
CA SER A 244 -2.21 6.02 20.76
C SER A 244 -3.20 5.77 21.90
N VAL A 245 -4.43 6.27 21.73
CA VAL A 245 -5.56 5.92 22.60
C VAL A 245 -5.84 4.42 22.45
N ASP A 246 -6.17 3.75 23.57
CA ASP A 246 -6.52 2.32 23.67
C ASP A 246 -5.48 1.28 23.18
N ASP A 247 -4.27 1.70 22.85
CA ASP A 247 -3.23 0.82 22.31
C ASP A 247 -1.92 0.81 23.14
N PHE A 248 -1.25 -0.35 23.17
CA PHE A 248 0.07 -0.50 23.80
C PHE A 248 1.24 -0.20 22.86
N TYR A 249 1.02 -0.35 21.56
CA TYR A 249 1.96 0.05 20.52
C TYR A 249 1.74 1.51 20.13
N GLY A 250 2.64 2.04 19.30
CA GLY A 250 2.32 3.22 18.51
C GLY A 250 1.40 2.83 17.35
N VAL A 251 0.50 3.74 17.01
CA VAL A 251 -0.42 3.59 15.89
C VAL A 251 -0.30 4.82 15.02
N ASN A 252 -0.06 4.61 13.74
CA ASN A 252 -0.13 5.68 12.76
C ASN A 252 -1.61 6.00 12.50
N GLU A 253 -2.17 6.88 13.33
CA GLU A 253 -3.58 7.28 13.28
C GLU A 253 -3.93 7.93 11.94
N THR A 254 -2.98 8.65 11.33
CA THR A 254 -3.09 9.17 9.96
C THR A 254 -3.35 8.05 8.95
N HIS A 255 -2.54 6.98 8.97
CA HIS A 255 -2.75 5.80 8.12
C HIS A 255 -4.09 5.12 8.42
N GLN A 256 -4.45 4.98 9.69
CA GLN A 256 -5.71 4.34 10.09
C GLN A 256 -6.94 5.11 9.60
N GLY A 257 -6.97 6.43 9.82
CA GLY A 257 -8.09 7.29 9.41
C GLY A 257 -8.22 7.45 7.90
N THR A 258 -7.12 7.35 7.15
CA THR A 258 -7.13 7.49 5.67
C THR A 258 -7.05 6.16 4.93
N ARG A 259 -7.09 5.03 5.64
CA ARG A 259 -6.85 3.69 5.07
C ARG A 259 -7.73 3.38 3.85
N ALA A 260 -9.01 3.76 3.88
CA ALA A 260 -9.93 3.54 2.76
C ALA A 260 -9.51 4.32 1.50
N TYR A 261 -9.08 5.57 1.66
CA TYR A 261 -8.55 6.38 0.56
C TYR A 261 -7.23 5.83 0.02
N ILE A 262 -6.35 5.35 0.90
CA ILE A 262 -5.09 4.69 0.49
C ILE A 262 -5.38 3.46 -0.35
N LYS A 263 -6.25 2.57 0.12
CA LYS A 263 -6.58 1.33 -0.61
C LYS A 263 -7.30 1.61 -1.93
N GLY A 264 -8.33 2.47 -1.91
CA GLY A 264 -9.06 2.82 -3.12
C GLY A 264 -8.18 3.49 -4.18
N SER A 265 -7.26 4.38 -3.78
CA SER A 265 -6.31 5.00 -4.74
C SER A 265 -5.30 3.99 -5.29
N ASN A 266 -4.83 3.04 -4.46
CA ASN A 266 -3.93 1.98 -4.92
C ASN A 266 -4.57 1.09 -6.00
N GLU A 267 -5.89 0.83 -5.90
CA GLU A 267 -6.62 -0.04 -6.81
C GLU A 267 -7.15 0.69 -8.06
N THR A 268 -7.18 2.03 -8.05
CA THR A 268 -7.74 2.84 -9.15
C THR A 268 -7.08 2.53 -10.50
N ALA A 269 -5.75 2.41 -10.53
CA ALA A 269 -5.03 2.07 -11.76
C ALA A 269 -5.36 0.64 -12.24
N ASP A 270 -5.52 -0.31 -11.32
CA ASP A 270 -5.89 -1.68 -11.64
C ASP A 270 -7.32 -1.76 -12.19
N TYR A 271 -8.25 -0.99 -11.62
CA TYR A 271 -9.61 -0.89 -12.15
C TYR A 271 -9.66 -0.31 -13.56
N ILE A 272 -8.94 0.79 -13.82
CA ILE A 272 -8.85 1.38 -15.15
C ILE A 272 -8.22 0.37 -16.13
N ASN A 273 -7.12 -0.26 -15.77
CA ASN A 273 -6.43 -1.22 -16.64
C ASN A 273 -7.27 -2.48 -16.91
N SER A 274 -7.92 -3.03 -15.88
CA SER A 274 -8.84 -4.16 -16.01
C SER A 274 -10.00 -3.79 -16.92
N PHE A 275 -10.57 -2.60 -16.74
CA PHE A 275 -11.63 -2.09 -17.58
C PHE A 275 -11.18 -1.97 -19.05
N LEU A 276 -10.03 -1.36 -19.31
CA LEU A 276 -9.49 -1.20 -20.67
C LEU A 276 -9.18 -2.56 -21.35
N ARG A 277 -8.77 -3.57 -20.59
CA ARG A 277 -8.48 -4.92 -21.11
C ARG A 277 -9.74 -5.72 -21.41
N ASN A 278 -10.75 -5.61 -20.55
CA ASN A 278 -11.93 -6.47 -20.58
C ASN A 278 -13.15 -5.82 -21.26
N SER A 279 -13.15 -4.50 -21.43
CA SER A 279 -14.24 -3.79 -22.09
C SER A 279 -14.31 -4.16 -23.58
N LEU A 280 -15.39 -4.83 -23.97
CA LEU A 280 -15.74 -5.06 -25.36
C LEU A 280 -16.28 -3.75 -25.95
N ALA A 281 -15.38 -2.92 -26.47
CA ALA A 281 -15.75 -1.73 -27.24
C ALA A 281 -16.24 -2.12 -28.66
N ALA A 282 -17.30 -2.94 -28.75
CA ALA A 282 -17.98 -3.20 -30.01
C ALA A 282 -18.92 -2.02 -30.31
N LYS A 283 -18.54 -1.21 -31.29
CA LYS A 283 -19.32 -0.01 -31.69
C LYS A 283 -20.41 -0.35 -32.71
N ILE A 284 -20.27 -1.47 -33.41
CA ILE A 284 -21.14 -1.85 -34.54
C ILE A 284 -21.59 -3.31 -34.35
N HIS A 285 -22.90 -3.54 -34.29
CA HIS A 285 -23.50 -4.88 -34.32
C HIS A 285 -24.14 -5.11 -35.69
N ILE A 286 -23.64 -6.10 -36.44
CA ILE A 286 -24.12 -6.42 -37.80
C ILE A 286 -25.09 -7.59 -37.72
N VAL A 287 -26.33 -7.39 -38.15
CA VAL A 287 -27.31 -8.48 -38.26
C VAL A 287 -27.46 -8.87 -39.72
N ILE A 288 -27.13 -10.13 -40.05
CA ILE A 288 -27.29 -10.68 -41.39
C ILE A 288 -28.63 -11.42 -41.48
N PRO A 289 -29.56 -10.99 -42.33
CA PRO A 289 -30.83 -11.69 -42.50
C PRO A 289 -30.63 -13.10 -43.05
N ASN A 290 -31.24 -14.12 -42.45
CA ASN A 290 -31.18 -15.48 -42.98
C ASN A 290 -31.73 -15.57 -44.41
N ALA A 291 -32.74 -14.78 -44.76
CA ALA A 291 -33.25 -14.70 -46.13
C ALA A 291 -32.16 -14.30 -47.15
N TRP A 292 -31.22 -13.44 -46.75
CA TRP A 292 -30.07 -13.08 -47.58
C TRP A 292 -29.08 -14.25 -47.68
N ILE A 293 -28.80 -14.94 -46.58
CA ILE A 293 -27.94 -16.14 -46.56
C ILE A 293 -28.51 -17.23 -47.47
N GLU A 294 -29.82 -17.50 -47.40
CA GLU A 294 -30.50 -18.48 -48.23
C GLU A 294 -30.54 -18.06 -49.71
N SER A 295 -30.67 -16.76 -50.01
CA SER A 295 -30.49 -16.27 -51.37
C SER A 295 -29.08 -16.54 -51.90
N LYS A 296 -28.04 -16.38 -51.06
CA LYS A 296 -26.65 -16.68 -51.43
C LYS A 296 -26.40 -18.17 -51.57
N ARG A 297 -26.99 -19.01 -50.71
CA ARG A 297 -27.01 -20.47 -50.86
C ARG A 297 -27.54 -20.85 -52.25
N THR A 298 -28.69 -20.30 -52.63
CA THR A 298 -29.32 -20.56 -53.94
C THR A 298 -28.44 -20.10 -55.11
N GLN A 299 -27.80 -18.93 -55.01
CA GLN A 299 -26.92 -18.40 -56.05
C GLN A 299 -25.68 -19.29 -56.25
N ILE A 300 -25.02 -19.70 -55.16
CA ILE A 300 -23.84 -20.57 -55.23
C ILE A 300 -24.21 -21.93 -55.83
N SER A 301 -25.35 -22.52 -55.43
CA SER A 301 -25.82 -23.78 -56.01
C SER A 301 -26.03 -23.70 -57.52
N LYS A 302 -26.64 -22.62 -58.03
CA LYS A 302 -26.83 -22.43 -59.47
C LYS A 302 -25.49 -22.33 -60.21
N LEU A 303 -24.53 -21.59 -59.65
CA LEU A 303 -23.19 -21.47 -60.24
C LEU A 303 -22.41 -22.81 -60.21
N CYS A 304 -22.60 -23.64 -59.18
CA CYS A 304 -22.07 -25.01 -59.17
C CYS A 304 -22.66 -25.87 -60.30
N ASP A 305 -23.97 -25.77 -60.55
CA ASP A 305 -24.64 -26.48 -61.64
C ASP A 305 -24.23 -25.98 -63.03
N GLU A 306 -23.95 -24.68 -63.18
CA GLU A 306 -23.33 -24.13 -64.38
C GLU A 306 -21.89 -24.64 -64.55
N ASN A 307 -21.11 -24.69 -63.47
CA ASN A 307 -19.78 -25.30 -63.47
C ASN A 307 -19.78 -26.77 -63.87
N LYS A 308 -20.82 -27.56 -63.52
CA LYS A 308 -20.97 -28.94 -64.05
C LYS A 308 -21.07 -28.96 -65.57
N LYS A 309 -21.74 -27.98 -66.18
CA LYS A 309 -21.88 -27.88 -67.64
C LYS A 309 -20.55 -27.43 -68.27
N LEU A 310 -19.90 -26.44 -67.70
CA LEU A 310 -18.58 -25.96 -68.16
C LEU A 310 -17.51 -27.05 -68.06
N GLN A 311 -17.52 -27.85 -66.97
CA GLN A 311 -16.61 -28.98 -66.81
C GLN A 311 -16.81 -30.04 -67.92
N LYS A 312 -18.07 -30.30 -68.32
CA LYS A 312 -18.38 -31.22 -69.42
C LYS A 312 -17.92 -30.70 -70.78
N ASN A 313 -17.85 -29.38 -70.94
CA ASN A 313 -17.40 -28.72 -72.16
C ASN A 313 -15.88 -28.46 -72.18
N GLY A 314 -15.14 -28.86 -71.13
CA GLY A 314 -13.70 -28.61 -71.02
C GLY A 314 -13.33 -27.15 -70.75
N GLU A 315 -14.29 -26.33 -70.33
CA GLU A 315 -14.13 -24.90 -70.09
C GLU A 315 -13.71 -24.62 -68.63
N LYS A 316 -13.09 -23.46 -68.41
CA LYS A 316 -12.61 -23.05 -67.08
C LYS A 316 -13.79 -22.80 -66.15
N LEU A 317 -13.73 -23.42 -64.96
CA LEU A 317 -14.77 -23.26 -63.93
C LEU A 317 -14.85 -21.80 -63.45
N MET A 318 -16.07 -21.34 -63.22
CA MET A 318 -16.38 -20.05 -62.64
C MET A 318 -16.07 -20.04 -61.14
N GLN A 319 -15.55 -18.89 -60.68
CA GLN A 319 -15.35 -18.58 -59.28
C GLN A 319 -16.41 -17.57 -58.82
N TYR A 320 -16.78 -17.60 -57.54
CA TYR A 320 -17.70 -16.63 -56.96
C TYR A 320 -16.97 -15.75 -55.94
N ASN A 321 -16.87 -14.45 -56.22
CA ASN A 321 -16.09 -13.48 -55.42
C ASN A 321 -14.66 -13.96 -55.08
N GLY A 322 -13.99 -14.62 -56.05
CA GLY A 322 -12.62 -15.15 -55.89
C GLY A 322 -12.52 -16.46 -55.11
N ILE A 323 -13.64 -17.12 -54.81
CA ILE A 323 -13.69 -18.44 -54.15
C ILE A 323 -13.97 -19.51 -55.21
N ASP A 324 -13.17 -20.57 -55.20
CA ASP A 324 -13.44 -21.78 -55.97
C ASP A 324 -14.66 -22.51 -55.40
N ILE A 325 -15.78 -22.41 -56.11
CA ILE A 325 -17.05 -23.03 -55.72
C ILE A 325 -17.20 -24.47 -56.23
N GLY A 326 -16.37 -24.88 -57.19
CA GLY A 326 -16.39 -26.22 -57.78
C GLY A 326 -17.70 -26.54 -58.52
N THR A 327 -17.96 -27.83 -58.72
CA THR A 327 -19.14 -28.35 -59.42
C THR A 327 -20.24 -28.86 -58.48
N GLU A 328 -19.98 -29.00 -57.18
CA GLU A 328 -20.99 -29.42 -56.20
C GLU A 328 -21.07 -28.42 -55.06
N PHE A 329 -22.30 -28.05 -54.70
CA PHE A 329 -22.52 -27.15 -53.58
C PHE A 329 -22.05 -27.80 -52.26
N ARG A 330 -21.30 -27.03 -51.46
CA ARG A 330 -20.88 -27.43 -50.11
C ARG A 330 -21.14 -26.31 -49.13
N GLU A 331 -21.65 -26.64 -47.95
CA GLU A 331 -21.91 -25.66 -46.89
C GLU A 331 -20.65 -24.91 -46.47
N SER A 332 -19.50 -25.59 -46.48
CA SER A 332 -18.20 -24.99 -46.20
C SER A 332 -17.83 -23.88 -47.19
N THR A 333 -18.30 -23.95 -48.44
CA THR A 333 -18.10 -22.89 -49.45
C THR A 333 -18.95 -21.66 -49.12
N LEU A 334 -20.20 -21.85 -48.67
CA LEU A 334 -21.05 -20.76 -48.20
C LEU A 334 -20.47 -20.08 -46.96
N ILE A 335 -19.99 -20.84 -45.97
CA ILE A 335 -19.33 -20.29 -44.77
C ILE A 335 -18.08 -19.48 -45.14
N LYS A 336 -17.23 -20.00 -46.07
CA LYS A 336 -16.07 -19.26 -46.57
C LYS A 336 -16.45 -17.95 -47.27
N PHE A 337 -17.54 -17.96 -48.04
CA PHE A 337 -18.08 -16.76 -48.66
C PHE A 337 -18.54 -15.74 -47.61
N LEU A 338 -19.35 -16.17 -46.63
CA LEU A 338 -19.83 -15.31 -45.54
C LEU A 338 -18.68 -14.70 -44.74
N GLN A 339 -17.65 -15.48 -44.41
CA GLN A 339 -16.45 -14.99 -43.74
C GLN A 339 -15.67 -13.97 -44.58
N THR A 340 -15.65 -14.13 -45.91
CA THR A 340 -14.95 -13.21 -46.81
C THR A 340 -15.70 -11.88 -46.93
N GLU A 341 -17.03 -11.90 -47.04
CA GLU A 341 -17.85 -10.69 -47.04
C GLU A 341 -17.81 -9.98 -45.68
N LEU A 342 -17.86 -10.73 -44.57
CA LEU A 342 -17.67 -10.17 -43.23
C LEU A 342 -16.28 -9.54 -43.06
N ARG A 343 -15.23 -10.12 -43.63
CA ARG A 343 -13.89 -9.52 -43.63
C ARG A 343 -13.82 -8.25 -44.45
N LYS A 344 -14.50 -8.17 -45.61
CA LYS A 344 -14.60 -6.93 -46.39
C LYS A 344 -15.32 -5.82 -45.63
N ILE A 345 -16.47 -6.14 -45.04
CA ILE A 345 -17.23 -5.20 -44.20
C ILE A 345 -16.39 -4.78 -42.99
N SER A 346 -15.74 -5.74 -42.31
CA SER A 346 -14.82 -5.44 -41.20
C SER A 346 -13.68 -4.52 -41.66
N SER A 347 -13.04 -4.78 -42.79
CA SER A 347 -11.94 -3.94 -43.30
C SER A 347 -12.37 -2.52 -43.67
N TYR A 348 -13.59 -2.36 -44.17
CA TYR A 348 -14.19 -1.06 -44.46
C TYR A 348 -14.51 -0.29 -43.17
N LEU A 349 -14.92 -1.00 -42.13
CA LEU A 349 -15.30 -0.48 -40.82
C LEU A 349 -14.15 -0.45 -39.79
N SER A 350 -12.94 -0.89 -40.17
CA SER A 350 -11.76 -0.94 -39.30
C SER A 350 -10.54 -0.34 -40.00
N GLY A 351 -10.28 0.94 -39.76
CA GLY A 351 -9.09 1.69 -40.18
C GLY A 351 -8.87 2.90 -39.28
N ALA A 352 -7.71 3.57 -39.39
CA ALA A 352 -7.44 4.79 -38.62
C ALA A 352 -8.51 5.87 -38.87
N ASP A 353 -9.04 5.92 -40.09
CA ASP A 353 -10.13 6.80 -40.53
C ASP A 353 -11.54 6.24 -40.23
N ASN A 354 -11.68 4.94 -39.92
CA ASN A 354 -12.95 4.24 -39.69
C ASN A 354 -12.84 3.31 -38.46
N GLN A 355 -12.88 3.84 -37.24
CA GLN A 355 -12.69 3.03 -36.01
C GLN A 355 -14.02 2.51 -35.43
N GLY A 356 -14.20 1.18 -35.46
CA GLY A 356 -15.25 0.50 -34.69
C GLY A 356 -15.23 -1.02 -34.87
N LYS A 357 -14.85 -1.79 -33.82
CA LYS A 357 -14.91 -3.25 -33.86
C LYS A 357 -16.36 -3.69 -34.11
N ALA A 358 -16.55 -4.57 -35.10
CA ALA A 358 -17.84 -5.12 -35.49
C ALA A 358 -17.93 -6.62 -35.18
N TYR A 359 -19.10 -7.10 -34.74
CA TYR A 359 -19.41 -8.53 -34.63
C TYR A 359 -20.76 -8.81 -35.28
N ALA A 360 -20.93 -10.01 -35.84
CA ALA A 360 -22.08 -10.34 -36.69
C ALA A 360 -22.89 -11.54 -36.19
N THR A 361 -24.22 -11.44 -36.25
CA THR A 361 -25.17 -12.50 -35.90
C THR A 361 -26.19 -12.72 -37.02
N ILE A 362 -26.80 -13.91 -37.09
CA ILE A 362 -27.79 -14.30 -38.12
C ILE A 362 -29.21 -14.20 -37.53
N SER A 363 -30.15 -13.53 -38.21
CA SER A 363 -31.57 -13.44 -37.79
C SER A 363 -32.47 -14.38 -38.59
N PHE A 364 -33.50 -14.97 -37.96
CA PHE A 364 -34.45 -15.89 -38.60
C PHE A 364 -35.83 -15.24 -38.77
N LYS A 365 -36.68 -15.79 -39.66
CA LYS A 365 -38.08 -15.39 -39.79
C LYS A 365 -38.98 -16.54 -39.36
N ASN A 366 -40.08 -16.23 -38.68
CA ASN A 366 -41.09 -17.24 -38.35
C ASN A 366 -42.04 -17.51 -39.53
N SER A 367 -42.93 -18.48 -39.35
CA SER A 367 -43.91 -18.92 -40.34
C SER A 367 -44.92 -17.85 -40.77
N GLN A 368 -44.99 -16.71 -40.07
CA GLN A 368 -45.87 -15.58 -40.38
C GLN A 368 -45.15 -14.44 -41.13
N GLY A 369 -43.86 -14.60 -41.44
CA GLY A 369 -43.06 -13.62 -42.17
C GLY A 369 -42.51 -12.48 -41.31
N GLU A 370 -42.76 -12.52 -40.00
CA GLU A 370 -42.19 -11.59 -39.02
C GLU A 370 -40.74 -11.97 -38.70
N GLU A 371 -39.92 -10.94 -38.47
CA GLU A 371 -38.51 -11.11 -38.13
C GLU A 371 -38.39 -11.56 -36.66
N GLU A 372 -38.04 -12.83 -36.45
CA GLU A 372 -37.62 -13.29 -35.12
C GLU A 372 -36.19 -12.81 -34.87
N ARG A 373 -36.11 -11.61 -34.30
CA ARG A 373 -34.87 -11.03 -33.83
C ARG A 373 -34.81 -11.09 -32.31
N TRP A 374 -33.65 -11.47 -31.79
CA TRP A 374 -33.25 -11.00 -30.46
C TRP A 374 -32.92 -9.52 -30.61
N LYS A 375 -33.74 -8.63 -30.04
CA LYS A 375 -33.45 -7.19 -30.00
C LYS A 375 -32.51 -6.95 -28.82
N ILE A 376 -31.24 -6.67 -29.10
CA ILE A 376 -30.26 -6.32 -28.07
C ILE A 376 -29.95 -4.83 -28.20
N GLU A 377 -30.34 -4.08 -27.20
CA GLU A 377 -30.12 -2.64 -27.11
C GLU A 377 -28.72 -2.35 -26.56
N THR A 378 -28.06 -1.31 -27.06
CA THR A 378 -26.77 -0.89 -26.52
C THR A 378 -26.96 -0.33 -25.12
N VAL A 379 -26.37 -0.97 -24.12
CA VAL A 379 -26.23 -0.36 -22.80
C VAL A 379 -25.21 0.76 -22.93
N ASP A 380 -25.64 2.01 -22.72
CA ASP A 380 -24.72 3.12 -22.57
C ASP A 380 -23.93 2.92 -21.27
N LEU A 381 -22.74 2.37 -21.42
CA LEU A 381 -21.86 2.02 -20.31
C LEU A 381 -21.19 3.24 -19.68
N LYS A 382 -21.45 4.47 -20.17
CA LYS A 382 -20.98 5.74 -19.59
C LYS A 382 -19.50 5.70 -19.22
N TYR A 383 -18.69 5.22 -20.17
CA TYR A 383 -17.28 4.91 -19.96
C TYR A 383 -16.48 6.12 -19.48
N LYS A 384 -16.76 7.27 -20.10
CA LYS A 384 -16.11 8.52 -19.77
C LYS A 384 -16.45 8.92 -18.35
N GLU A 385 -17.71 8.84 -17.97
CA GLU A 385 -18.20 9.17 -16.63
C GLU A 385 -17.60 8.24 -15.58
N TYR A 386 -17.46 6.95 -15.86
CA TYR A 386 -16.81 5.99 -14.96
C TYR A 386 -15.32 6.31 -14.77
N ILE A 387 -14.57 6.52 -15.85
CA ILE A 387 -13.14 6.87 -15.78
C ILE A 387 -12.95 8.23 -15.12
N ASP A 388 -13.76 9.23 -15.48
CA ASP A 388 -13.73 10.57 -14.89
C ASP A 388 -14.05 10.52 -13.39
N ALA A 389 -14.98 9.67 -12.96
CA ALA A 389 -15.29 9.45 -11.55
C ALA A 389 -14.11 8.83 -10.79
N LEU A 390 -13.43 7.84 -11.38
CA LEU A 390 -12.22 7.24 -10.79
C LEU A 390 -11.08 8.26 -10.68
N ILE A 391 -10.86 9.08 -11.72
CA ILE A 391 -9.86 10.15 -11.71
C ILE A 391 -10.22 11.21 -10.64
N ALA A 392 -11.49 11.59 -10.53
CA ALA A 392 -11.94 12.53 -9.51
C ALA A 392 -11.75 11.99 -8.10
N TYR A 393 -12.01 10.70 -7.87
CA TYR A 393 -11.73 10.02 -6.61
C TYR A 393 -10.22 10.04 -6.30
N ASP A 394 -9.36 9.71 -7.27
CA ASP A 394 -7.91 9.70 -7.08
C ASP A 394 -7.34 11.09 -6.76
N LYS A 395 -7.85 12.14 -7.41
CA LYS A 395 -7.52 13.53 -7.07
C LYS A 395 -7.94 13.87 -5.63
N ARG A 396 -9.13 13.44 -5.21
CA ARG A 396 -9.60 13.66 -3.84
C ARG A 396 -8.74 12.86 -2.84
N ALA A 397 -8.34 11.65 -3.17
CA ALA A 397 -7.45 10.85 -2.35
C ALA A 397 -6.11 11.56 -2.14
N ASP A 398 -5.49 12.10 -3.19
CA ASP A 398 -4.25 12.88 -3.07
C ASP A 398 -4.38 14.07 -2.11
N GLU A 399 -5.49 14.82 -2.15
CA GLU A 399 -5.75 15.92 -1.22
C GLU A 399 -5.86 15.43 0.23
N VAL A 400 -6.60 14.35 0.45
CA VAL A 400 -6.77 13.73 1.77
C VAL A 400 -5.41 13.27 2.31
N LEU A 401 -4.61 12.60 1.49
CA LEU A 401 -3.28 12.09 1.88
C LEU A 401 -2.29 13.21 2.21
N LEU A 402 -2.32 14.32 1.46
CA LEU A 402 -1.52 15.51 1.77
C LEU A 402 -1.93 16.15 3.10
N SER A 403 -3.23 16.35 3.28
CA SER A 403 -3.77 16.93 4.51
C SER A 403 -3.47 16.05 5.71
N SER A 404 -3.53 14.72 5.55
CA SER A 404 -3.40 13.78 6.65
C SER A 404 -1.96 13.67 7.17
N VAL A 405 -0.96 13.91 6.31
CA VAL A 405 0.46 13.99 6.74
C VAL A 405 0.85 15.39 7.22
N GLY A 406 -0.06 16.37 7.18
CA GLY A 406 0.21 17.75 7.60
C GLY A 406 1.16 18.53 6.68
N LEU A 407 1.35 18.10 5.42
CA LEU A 407 2.21 18.80 4.47
C LEU A 407 1.37 19.64 3.50
N ASP A 408 1.60 20.96 3.50
CA ASP A 408 1.01 21.84 2.50
C ASP A 408 1.54 21.55 1.09
N SER A 409 0.70 21.74 0.07
CA SER A 409 1.06 21.48 -1.33
C SER A 409 2.28 22.29 -1.83
N SER A 410 2.51 23.49 -1.28
CA SER A 410 3.71 24.31 -1.59
C SER A 410 5.00 23.60 -1.22
N ILE A 411 4.98 22.86 -0.12
CA ILE A 411 6.14 22.17 0.43
C ILE A 411 6.05 20.67 0.24
N SER A 412 5.12 20.13 -0.56
CA SER A 412 5.02 18.69 -0.87
C SER A 412 5.35 18.35 -2.33
N SER A 413 5.44 19.37 -3.20
CA SER A 413 5.66 19.22 -4.65
C SER A 413 4.52 18.48 -5.38
N VAL A 414 3.32 18.42 -4.79
CA VAL A 414 2.11 17.94 -5.44
C VAL A 414 1.34 19.13 -5.99
N SER A 415 1.16 19.16 -7.31
CA SER A 415 0.36 20.18 -8.00
C SER A 415 -1.12 19.93 -7.73
N LYS A 416 -1.82 20.95 -7.25
CA LYS A 416 -3.28 20.94 -7.14
C LYS A 416 -3.87 21.56 -8.42
N ASP A 417 -4.84 20.90 -9.05
CA ASP A 417 -5.54 21.46 -10.20
C ASP A 417 -6.16 22.82 -9.83
N GLY A 418 -5.86 23.84 -10.63
CA GLY A 418 -6.31 25.22 -10.39
C GLY A 418 -5.44 26.05 -9.44
N VAL A 419 -4.40 25.49 -8.80
CA VAL A 419 -3.43 26.27 -8.01
C VAL A 419 -2.25 26.65 -8.90
N ILE A 420 -2.39 27.81 -9.55
CA ILE A 420 -1.33 28.47 -10.31
C ILE A 420 -0.30 28.99 -9.30
N SER A 421 0.95 28.50 -9.39
CA SER A 421 2.15 28.97 -8.66
C SER A 421 1.93 29.55 -7.26
N LYS A 422 2.13 28.75 -6.19
CA LYS A 422 2.28 29.32 -4.85
C LYS A 422 3.54 30.20 -4.81
N SER A 423 3.44 31.39 -4.21
CA SER A 423 4.56 32.33 -4.14
C SER A 423 5.72 31.73 -3.33
N GLY A 424 6.96 32.17 -3.59
CA GLY A 424 8.12 31.74 -2.79
C GLY A 424 7.95 32.06 -1.29
N ALA A 425 7.19 33.11 -0.96
CA ALA A 425 6.87 33.49 0.41
C ALA A 425 5.91 32.48 1.08
N ASP A 426 4.86 32.01 0.39
CA ASP A 426 3.94 31.03 0.95
C ASP A 426 4.63 29.70 1.24
N ALA A 427 5.48 29.25 0.31
CA ALA A 427 6.29 28.05 0.52
C ALA A 427 7.22 28.19 1.73
N TYR A 428 7.81 29.37 1.91
CA TYR A 428 8.67 29.68 3.04
C TYR A 428 7.91 29.63 4.38
N TYR A 429 6.78 30.32 4.50
CA TYR A 429 5.98 30.33 5.74
C TYR A 429 5.44 28.94 6.10
N ASN A 430 4.92 28.19 5.12
CA ASN A 430 4.43 26.83 5.37
C ASN A 430 5.58 25.91 5.83
N TYR A 431 6.78 26.09 5.29
CA TYR A 431 7.96 25.36 5.74
C TYR A 431 8.33 25.68 7.20
N LEU A 432 8.28 26.97 7.60
CA LEU A 432 8.52 27.39 8.98
C LEU A 432 7.51 26.79 9.96
N ILE A 433 6.22 26.89 9.63
CA ILE A 433 5.14 26.33 10.45
C ILE A 433 5.35 24.83 10.64
N TYR A 434 5.68 24.12 9.55
CA TYR A 434 5.95 22.69 9.61
C TYR A 434 7.18 22.37 10.48
N ILE A 435 8.31 23.06 10.33
CA ILE A 435 9.48 22.81 11.19
C ILE A 435 9.17 23.06 12.66
N MET A 436 8.41 24.12 12.97
CA MET A 436 8.03 24.45 14.35
C MET A 436 7.14 23.38 14.98
N SER A 437 6.30 22.70 14.20
CA SER A 437 5.45 21.61 14.71
C SER A 437 6.22 20.34 15.03
N LEU A 438 7.39 20.12 14.41
CA LEU A 438 8.20 18.90 14.55
C LEU A 438 8.94 18.76 15.90
N SER A 439 8.47 19.40 16.96
CA SER A 439 9.13 19.36 18.28
C SER A 439 8.89 18.03 18.98
N SER A 440 7.65 17.52 18.94
CA SER A 440 7.28 16.23 19.56
C SER A 440 8.02 15.06 18.90
N GLU A 441 8.07 15.08 17.57
CA GLU A 441 8.72 14.04 16.77
C GLU A 441 10.23 14.03 16.98
N ASP A 442 10.85 15.22 17.16
CA ASP A 442 12.27 15.34 17.54
C ASP A 442 12.51 14.76 18.94
N GLU A 443 11.67 15.07 19.92
CA GLU A 443 11.77 14.52 21.28
C GLU A 443 11.69 12.99 21.29
N ILE A 444 10.68 12.41 20.62
CA ILE A 444 10.51 10.95 20.58
C ILE A 444 11.65 10.27 19.82
N CYS A 445 12.02 10.79 18.64
CA CYS A 445 13.09 10.19 17.84
C CYS A 445 14.48 10.39 18.47
N SER A 446 14.68 11.43 19.29
CA SER A 446 15.94 11.66 20.00
C SER A 446 16.01 10.97 21.37
N GLU A 447 14.88 10.51 21.92
CA GLU A 447 14.79 9.82 23.21
C GLU A 447 15.83 8.69 23.38
N PRO A 448 16.07 7.78 22.40
CA PRO A 448 17.06 6.70 22.57
C PRO A 448 18.48 7.23 22.80
N PHE A 449 18.85 8.33 22.13
CA PHE A 449 20.14 8.96 22.33
C PHE A 449 20.24 9.59 23.71
N ASN A 450 19.21 10.31 24.14
CA ASN A 450 19.17 10.97 25.44
C ASN A 450 19.17 9.97 26.60
N LEU A 451 18.48 8.85 26.44
CA LEU A 451 18.51 7.71 27.35
C LEU A 451 19.94 7.14 27.45
N ALA A 452 20.62 6.97 26.32
CA ALA A 452 22.00 6.48 26.31
C ALA A 452 22.98 7.46 26.96
N ILE A 453 22.83 8.76 26.71
CA ILE A 453 23.64 9.81 27.36
C ILE A 453 23.42 9.81 28.87
N SER A 454 22.18 9.67 29.35
CA SER A 454 21.93 9.64 30.81
C SER A 454 22.64 8.50 31.53
N VAL A 455 22.94 7.40 30.83
CA VAL A 455 23.65 6.24 31.37
C VAL A 455 25.16 6.38 31.20
N ASN A 456 25.60 6.84 30.03
CA ASN A 456 27.02 6.92 29.69
C ASN A 456 27.72 8.13 30.28
N PHE A 457 27.02 9.26 30.35
CA PHE A 457 27.53 10.56 30.75
C PHE A 457 26.56 11.25 31.73
N PRO A 458 26.31 10.65 32.92
CA PRO A 458 25.31 11.15 33.85
C PRO A 458 25.56 12.60 34.29
N GLU A 459 26.83 13.00 34.46
CA GLU A 459 27.21 14.37 34.81
C GLU A 459 26.87 15.37 33.69
N LEU A 460 27.20 15.05 32.43
CA LEU A 460 26.81 15.89 31.29
C LEU A 460 25.30 15.94 31.13
N TYR A 461 24.62 14.82 31.33
CA TYR A 461 23.16 14.78 31.29
C TYR A 461 22.54 15.67 32.38
N ALA A 462 23.10 15.67 33.59
CA ALA A 462 22.67 16.54 34.69
C ALA A 462 22.93 18.03 34.39
N GLN A 463 23.99 18.35 33.67
CA GLN A 463 24.28 19.70 33.17
C GLN A 463 23.38 20.15 32.00
N GLY A 464 22.50 19.28 31.51
CA GLY A 464 21.50 19.61 30.50
C GLY A 464 21.90 19.24 29.06
N TYR A 465 23.02 18.56 28.85
CA TYR A 465 23.41 18.09 27.51
C TYR A 465 22.40 17.06 26.99
N ARG A 466 21.88 17.30 25.78
CA ARG A 466 20.92 16.44 25.08
C ARG A 466 21.34 16.30 23.62
N ILE A 467 20.83 15.28 22.94
CA ILE A 467 20.87 15.15 21.48
C ILE A 467 19.48 15.49 20.93
N GLY A 468 19.47 16.21 19.81
CA GLY A 468 18.27 16.51 19.02
C GLY A 468 18.65 16.70 17.55
N TYR A 469 17.66 16.92 16.69
CA TYR A 469 17.92 17.09 15.25
C TYR A 469 18.17 18.56 14.88
N TYR A 470 19.38 18.84 14.39
CA TYR A 470 19.74 20.18 13.95
C TYR A 470 19.05 20.51 12.62
N ARG A 471 18.26 21.57 12.62
CA ARG A 471 17.50 22.05 11.48
C ARG A 471 17.82 23.52 11.29
N GLU A 472 18.39 23.85 10.14
CA GLU A 472 18.64 25.24 9.80
C GLU A 472 17.34 25.86 9.32
N VAL A 473 16.97 26.98 9.94
CA VAL A 473 15.85 27.79 9.49
C VAL A 473 16.41 28.76 8.44
N PRO A 474 16.04 28.62 7.15
CA PRO A 474 16.53 29.52 6.12
C PRO A 474 16.12 30.96 6.47
N ALA A 475 17.05 31.90 6.40
CA ALA A 475 16.76 33.32 6.58
C ALA A 475 15.97 33.87 5.37
N ARG A 476 15.10 34.86 5.59
CA ARG A 476 14.46 35.56 4.47
C ARG A 476 15.54 36.25 3.64
N GLN A 477 15.45 36.18 2.31
CA GLN A 477 16.40 36.88 1.43
C GLN A 477 16.47 38.39 1.72
N GLU A 478 15.37 38.98 2.21
CA GLU A 478 15.30 40.37 2.64
C GLU A 478 16.16 40.66 3.88
N GLU A 479 16.25 39.71 4.81
CA GLU A 479 17.00 39.78 6.08
C GLU A 479 18.47 39.35 5.92
N VAL A 480 18.81 38.66 4.83
CA VAL A 480 20.19 38.32 4.49
C VAL A 480 20.89 39.56 3.91
N SER A 481 22.08 39.86 4.43
CA SER A 481 22.90 40.97 3.94
C SER A 481 23.12 40.85 2.42
N PRO A 482 23.17 41.96 1.65
CA PRO A 482 23.22 41.91 0.19
C PRO A 482 24.35 41.02 -0.38
N LYS A 483 25.47 40.89 0.34
CA LYS A 483 26.61 40.03 -0.05
C LYS A 483 26.33 38.53 0.07
N ASN A 484 25.39 38.13 0.92
CA ASN A 484 25.08 36.73 1.23
C ASN A 484 23.78 36.25 0.56
N ARG A 485 23.11 37.10 -0.23
CA ARG A 485 21.90 36.73 -0.97
C ARG A 485 22.23 35.76 -2.09
N LEU A 486 21.32 34.82 -2.36
CA LEU A 486 21.48 33.79 -3.40
C LEU A 486 21.67 34.40 -4.80
N ASN A 487 21.12 35.60 -5.05
CA ASN A 487 21.23 36.29 -6.34
C ASN A 487 22.66 36.72 -6.69
N THR A 488 23.59 36.73 -5.74
CA THR A 488 24.98 37.19 -5.95
C THR A 488 25.97 36.01 -6.11
N GLN A 489 25.52 34.76 -5.94
CA GLN A 489 26.37 33.56 -6.05
C GLN A 489 26.42 32.97 -7.48
N GLN A 490 25.86 33.67 -8.47
CA GLN A 490 25.94 33.31 -9.90
C GLN A 490 26.54 34.42 -10.76
N SER A 491 27.60 35.09 -10.27
CA SER A 491 28.40 36.03 -11.07
C SER A 491 29.84 35.58 -11.14
#